data_AF-A0A7G7MGK9-F1
#
_entry.id   AF-A0A7G7MGK9-F1
#
_cell.length_a   1.000
_cell.length_b   1.000
_cell.length_c   1.000
_cell.angle_alpha   90.00
_cell.angle_beta   90.00
_cell.angle_gamma   90.00
#
_symmetry.space_group_name_H-M   'P 1'
#
loop_
_entity.id
_entity.type
_entity.pdbx_description
1 polymer ?
#
loop_
_entity_poly.entity_id
_entity_poly.type
_entity_poly.pdbx_seq_one_letter_code
_entity_poly.pdbx_strand_id
1 'polypeptide(L)'
;MRSEVTYDLEQLGTSGFQDLSASLAVAVFGPEVQVMGAGRDGGRDMYVEGTHTWSDPRAHTDSDPGDHQVRSDDPAASEIWTDYTVFQVKQKAVLAARPQDNAAWLWSEVRKELELWVTTSAGRRRTPRQLVFITNVALTPTPETGGHDYLLRKITEYGDALAGSSRDANTQSAAARRRKLQRLRKIEKIRLWDRKIVSALLNVHGDVRRAFKALMSVPDVLADLAALSDTLPTHELEDGLRRHARTALLNDGKLYFAEAGGDSSSVQVHDVAVDLPVLGADALGNEPGNPDGPTRRSLINLVLDQADHVLKPGVGTSPAPRHLILTGDPGNPKTTISRLLTQAYRAALLRDAGTWALITARS
;
A
#
# COMPACT_ATOMS: atom_id res chain seq x y z
N MET A 1 -23.96 -14.93 7.41
CA MET A 1 -22.54 -14.91 7.80
C MET A 1 -21.74 -14.40 6.61
N ARG A 2 -21.46 -13.09 6.53
CA ARG A 2 -20.65 -12.53 5.42
C ARG A 2 -19.21 -13.01 5.65
N SER A 3 -18.65 -13.77 4.71
CA SER A 3 -17.22 -14.13 4.74
C SER A 3 -16.41 -12.83 4.82
N GLU A 4 -15.54 -12.71 5.82
CA GLU A 4 -14.66 -11.57 5.98
C GLU A 4 -13.71 -11.54 4.77
N VAL A 5 -13.95 -10.62 3.82
CA VAL A 5 -13.13 -10.49 2.62
C VAL A 5 -11.74 -10.06 3.08
N THR A 6 -10.78 -10.97 2.96
CA THR A 6 -9.38 -10.70 3.30
C THR A 6 -8.69 -10.14 2.07
N TYR A 7 -8.30 -8.87 2.12
CA TYR A 7 -7.56 -8.22 1.05
C TYR A 7 -6.07 -8.54 1.14
N ASP A 8 -5.46 -8.91 0.02
CA ASP A 8 -4.02 -9.11 -0.12
C ASP A 8 -3.33 -7.74 -0.26
N LEU A 9 -3.13 -7.09 0.88
CA LEU A 9 -2.49 -5.77 0.97
C LEU A 9 -0.98 -5.83 0.70
N GLU A 10 -0.38 -7.02 0.71
CA GLU A 10 1.04 -7.24 0.43
C GLU A 10 1.35 -7.00 -1.04
N GLN A 11 0.45 -7.39 -1.95
CA GLN A 11 0.63 -7.28 -3.41
C GLN A 11 0.72 -5.85 -3.92
N LEU A 12 0.25 -4.86 -3.15
CA LEU A 12 0.30 -3.45 -3.53
C LEU A 12 1.71 -2.84 -3.50
N GLY A 13 2.67 -3.53 -2.89
CA GLY A 13 3.98 -2.96 -2.58
C GLY A 13 3.87 -1.74 -1.66
N THR A 14 5.00 -1.09 -1.39
CA THR A 14 5.04 0.08 -0.50
C THR A 14 4.27 1.27 -1.09
N SER A 15 4.51 1.56 -2.38
CA SER A 15 3.93 2.72 -3.05
C SER A 15 2.43 2.58 -3.28
N GLY A 16 1.98 1.42 -3.77
CA GLY A 16 0.55 1.17 -3.96
C GLY A 16 -0.21 1.15 -2.64
N PHE A 17 0.41 0.67 -1.55
CA PHE A 17 -0.21 0.73 -0.22
C PHE A 17 -0.28 2.17 0.33
N GLN A 18 0.69 3.03 0.01
CA GLN A 18 0.62 4.47 0.31
C GLN A 18 -0.49 5.17 -0.49
N ASP A 19 -0.59 4.89 -1.80
CA ASP A 19 -1.70 5.36 -2.63
C ASP A 19 -3.07 4.94 -2.06
N LEU A 20 -3.18 3.68 -1.61
CA LEU A 20 -4.39 3.15 -0.97
C LEU A 20 -4.74 3.90 0.30
N SER A 21 -3.74 4.06 1.17
CA SER A 21 -3.89 4.74 2.45
C SER A 21 -4.32 6.19 2.26
N ALA A 22 -3.74 6.88 1.27
CA ALA A 22 -4.13 8.23 0.88
C ALA A 22 -5.56 8.31 0.36
N SER A 23 -5.95 7.39 -0.52
CA SER A 23 -7.30 7.32 -1.05
C SER A 23 -8.34 7.09 0.05
N LEU A 24 -8.03 6.21 1.00
CA LEU A 24 -8.87 5.97 2.18
C LEU A 24 -8.92 7.20 3.10
N ALA A 25 -7.79 7.86 3.35
CA ALA A 25 -7.75 9.07 4.16
C ALA A 25 -8.61 10.19 3.55
N VAL A 26 -8.50 10.43 2.23
CA VAL A 26 -9.34 11.40 1.51
C VAL A 26 -10.82 10.99 1.56
N ALA A 27 -11.13 9.70 1.44
CA ALA A 27 -12.51 9.22 1.51
C ALA A 27 -13.13 9.39 2.92
N VAL A 28 -12.33 9.26 3.97
CA VAL A 28 -12.77 9.35 5.37
C VAL A 28 -12.81 10.80 5.89
N PHE A 29 -11.76 11.58 5.62
CA PHE A 29 -11.60 12.95 6.15
C PHE A 29 -11.93 14.04 5.12
N GLY A 30 -12.20 13.66 3.88
CA GLY A 30 -12.54 14.60 2.81
C GLY A 30 -11.33 15.16 2.06
N PRO A 31 -11.57 16.12 1.14
CA PRO A 31 -10.56 16.66 0.23
C PRO A 31 -9.50 17.53 0.91
N GLU A 32 -9.65 17.83 2.21
CA GLU A 32 -8.68 18.60 3.00
C GLU A 32 -7.40 17.81 3.32
N VAL A 33 -7.42 16.49 3.11
CA VAL A 33 -6.23 15.65 3.24
C VAL A 33 -5.25 16.00 2.13
N GLN A 34 -4.14 16.62 2.52
CA GLN A 34 -3.01 16.82 1.64
C GLN A 34 -2.18 15.54 1.59
N VAL A 35 -2.16 14.93 0.41
CA VAL A 35 -1.31 13.78 0.13
C VAL A 35 0.08 14.24 -0.31
N MET A 36 1.11 13.62 0.25
CA MET A 36 2.50 13.88 -0.10
C MET A 36 2.96 12.78 -1.05
N GLY A 37 3.42 13.19 -2.24
CA GLY A 37 3.94 12.25 -3.24
C GLY A 37 5.37 11.79 -2.96
N ALA A 38 5.94 11.02 -3.88
CA ALA A 38 7.34 10.61 -3.81
C ALA A 38 8.28 11.83 -3.89
N GLY A 39 9.10 12.04 -2.85
CA GLY A 39 10.06 13.14 -2.79
C GLY A 39 10.90 13.11 -1.51
N ARG A 40 11.85 14.05 -1.39
CA ARG A 40 12.70 14.26 -0.19
C ARG A 40 11.90 14.72 1.05
N ASP A 41 10.58 14.54 1.01
CA ASP A 41 9.64 15.35 1.74
C ASP A 41 9.51 14.88 3.18
N GLY A 42 10.24 15.57 4.06
CA GLY A 42 10.09 15.76 5.50
C GLY A 42 9.55 14.66 6.43
N GLY A 43 9.39 13.44 5.96
CA GLY A 43 8.90 12.27 6.68
C GLY A 43 7.42 12.34 7.06
N ARG A 44 6.53 12.73 6.15
CA ARG A 44 5.06 12.64 6.29
C ARG A 44 4.44 12.16 4.98
N ASP A 45 3.50 11.22 5.05
CA ASP A 45 2.86 10.66 3.85
C ASP A 45 1.57 11.41 3.50
N MET A 46 0.79 11.81 4.51
CA MET A 46 -0.32 12.76 4.35
C MET A 46 -0.43 13.65 5.59
N TYR A 47 -1.15 14.76 5.44
CA TYR A 47 -1.60 15.55 6.59
C TYR A 47 -2.96 16.19 6.32
N VAL A 48 -3.64 16.57 7.39
CA VAL A 48 -4.83 17.44 7.35
C VAL A 48 -4.67 18.55 8.37
N GLU A 49 -5.09 19.75 7.99
CA GLU A 49 -5.08 20.93 8.84
C GLU A 49 -6.49 21.38 9.17
N GLY A 50 -6.68 21.90 10.38
CA GLY A 50 -7.98 22.41 10.82
C GLY A 50 -8.76 21.40 11.66
N THR A 51 -10.07 21.54 11.65
CA THR A 51 -10.97 20.77 12.51
C THR A 51 -11.63 19.67 11.70
N HIS A 52 -11.48 18.42 12.14
CA HIS A 52 -12.09 17.27 11.48
C HIS A 52 -12.52 16.23 12.51
N THR A 53 -13.42 15.38 12.09
CA THR A 53 -13.99 14.34 12.93
C THR A 53 -13.24 13.03 12.72
N TRP A 54 -12.76 12.46 13.81
CA TRP A 54 -12.24 11.10 13.86
C TRP A 54 -13.33 10.15 14.36
N SER A 55 -13.80 9.25 13.51
CA SER A 55 -14.69 8.16 13.93
C SER A 55 -13.91 6.85 13.95
N ASP A 56 -14.02 6.07 15.03
CA ASP A 56 -13.44 4.72 15.04
C ASP A 56 -14.32 3.80 14.17
N PRO A 57 -13.81 3.24 13.06
CA PRO A 57 -14.60 2.36 12.20
C PRO A 57 -15.09 1.09 12.92
N ARG A 58 -14.51 0.75 14.08
CA ARG A 58 -14.92 -0.40 14.91
C ARG A 58 -16.10 -0.10 15.84
N ALA A 59 -16.47 1.18 16.04
CA ALA A 59 -17.57 1.56 16.93
C ALA A 59 -18.95 1.09 16.41
N HIS A 60 -19.05 0.67 15.14
CA HIS A 60 -20.32 0.26 14.52
C HIS A 60 -20.62 -1.24 14.54
N THR A 61 -19.73 -2.10 15.10
CA THR A 61 -19.87 -3.57 14.91
C THR A 61 -20.51 -4.35 16.06
N ASP A 62 -20.90 -3.71 17.17
CA ASP A 62 -21.54 -4.38 18.32
C ASP A 62 -23.07 -4.19 18.41
N SER A 63 -23.72 -3.65 17.38
CA SER A 63 -25.19 -3.60 17.36
C SER A 63 -25.76 -4.94 16.90
N ASP A 64 -26.31 -5.68 17.86
CA ASP A 64 -27.17 -6.85 17.65
C ASP A 64 -28.25 -6.52 16.57
N PRO A 65 -28.49 -7.35 15.54
CA PRO A 65 -29.40 -7.02 14.44
C PRO A 65 -30.89 -6.86 14.82
N GLY A 66 -31.23 -6.86 16.11
CA GLY A 66 -32.58 -6.77 16.64
C GLY A 66 -32.94 -5.48 17.37
N ASP A 67 -31.99 -4.58 17.65
CA ASP A 67 -32.26 -3.36 18.42
C ASP A 67 -31.99 -2.10 17.60
N HIS A 68 -32.99 -1.70 16.81
CA HIS A 68 -32.99 -0.41 16.11
C HIS A 68 -33.36 0.72 17.07
N GLN A 69 -32.49 0.98 18.04
CA GLN A 69 -32.34 2.31 18.63
C GLN A 69 -30.87 2.69 18.58
N VAL A 70 -30.51 3.39 17.50
CA VAL A 70 -29.30 4.23 17.51
C VAL A 70 -29.52 5.28 18.60
N ARG A 71 -29.03 5.01 19.81
CA ARG A 71 -28.89 6.04 20.84
C ARG A 71 -27.88 7.04 20.31
N SER A 72 -28.34 8.25 19.99
CA SER A 72 -27.56 9.38 19.49
C SER A 72 -26.47 9.88 20.44
N ASP A 73 -26.34 9.26 21.62
CA ASP A 73 -25.61 9.80 22.76
C ASP A 73 -24.48 8.86 23.24
N ASP A 74 -24.02 7.90 22.43
CA ASP A 74 -22.85 7.08 22.79
C ASP A 74 -21.55 7.90 22.57
N PRO A 75 -20.86 8.35 23.64
CA PRO A 75 -19.70 9.24 23.54
C PRO A 75 -18.44 8.55 22.95
N ALA A 76 -18.52 7.26 22.57
CA ALA A 76 -17.41 6.49 22.04
C ALA A 76 -17.23 6.58 20.50
N ALA A 77 -18.17 7.16 19.75
CA ALA A 77 -18.20 6.98 18.30
C ALA A 77 -17.40 8.01 17.48
N SER A 78 -17.07 9.18 18.04
CA SER A 78 -16.57 10.31 17.24
C SER A 78 -15.80 11.34 18.09
N GLU A 79 -14.52 11.56 17.79
CA GLU A 79 -13.65 12.56 18.41
C GLU A 79 -13.47 13.76 17.47
N ILE A 80 -13.59 15.00 17.98
CA ILE A 80 -13.22 16.18 17.20
C ILE A 80 -11.73 16.43 17.37
N TRP A 81 -10.98 16.39 16.27
CA TRP A 81 -9.57 16.72 16.21
C TRP A 81 -9.36 18.10 15.60
N THR A 82 -8.31 18.78 16.04
CA THR A 82 -8.01 20.16 15.65
C THR A 82 -6.54 20.33 15.32
N ASP A 83 -6.25 21.41 14.58
CA ASP A 83 -4.91 21.91 14.23
C ASP A 83 -4.18 21.03 13.20
N TYR A 84 -3.33 20.08 13.61
CA TYR A 84 -2.43 19.39 12.69
C TYR A 84 -2.40 17.88 12.94
N THR A 85 -2.99 17.13 12.00
CA THR A 85 -2.97 15.67 11.98
C THR A 85 -2.06 15.17 10.87
N VAL A 86 -1.21 14.19 11.18
CA VAL A 86 -0.30 13.57 10.21
C VAL A 86 -0.58 12.08 10.11
N PHE A 87 -0.53 11.57 8.89
CA PHE A 87 -0.65 10.15 8.60
C PHE A 87 0.72 9.59 8.18
N GLN A 88 1.04 8.41 8.70
CA GLN A 88 2.27 7.66 8.44
C GLN A 88 1.92 6.25 8.00
N VAL A 89 2.27 5.91 6.77
CA VAL A 89 2.01 4.63 6.16
C VAL A 89 3.21 3.72 6.37
N LYS A 90 2.96 2.50 6.88
CA LYS A 90 3.98 1.47 7.08
C LYS A 90 3.49 0.15 6.52
N GLN A 91 4.06 -0.25 5.40
CA GLN A 91 3.78 -1.52 4.74
C GLN A 91 4.88 -2.54 5.07
N LYS A 92 4.48 -3.76 5.41
CA LYS A 92 5.36 -4.92 5.57
C LYS A 92 5.21 -5.84 4.37
N ALA A 93 6.22 -5.89 3.51
CA ALA A 93 6.16 -6.64 2.25
C ALA A 93 5.85 -8.13 2.44
N VAL A 94 6.41 -8.74 3.49
CA VAL A 94 6.16 -10.15 3.82
C VAL A 94 5.80 -10.26 5.29
N LEU A 95 4.60 -10.77 5.56
CA LEU A 95 4.16 -11.03 6.93
C LEU A 95 4.82 -12.30 7.47
N ALA A 96 5.25 -12.21 8.72
CA ALA A 96 5.71 -13.37 9.46
C ALA A 96 4.52 -14.26 9.85
N ALA A 97 4.76 -15.56 9.96
CA ALA A 97 3.75 -16.53 10.38
C ALA A 97 3.23 -16.25 11.80
N ARG A 98 4.10 -15.74 12.70
CA ARG A 98 3.71 -15.39 14.07
C ARG A 98 3.24 -13.94 14.16
N PRO A 99 2.01 -13.66 14.65
CA PRO A 99 1.51 -12.29 14.79
C PRO A 99 2.40 -11.39 15.66
N GLN A 100 3.08 -11.96 16.66
CA GLN A 100 3.97 -11.23 17.56
C GLN A 100 5.17 -10.63 16.81
N ASP A 101 5.72 -11.35 15.83
CA ASP A 101 6.84 -10.85 15.02
C ASP A 101 6.38 -9.69 14.11
N ASN A 102 5.12 -9.69 13.68
CA ASN A 102 4.53 -8.58 12.92
C ASN A 102 4.30 -7.35 13.80
N ALA A 103 3.77 -7.53 15.02
CA ALA A 103 3.59 -6.45 15.98
C ALA A 103 4.93 -5.86 16.45
N ALA A 104 5.95 -6.69 16.65
CA ALA A 104 7.30 -6.24 17.01
C ALA A 104 7.96 -5.45 15.87
N TRP A 105 7.82 -5.90 14.63
CA TRP A 105 8.24 -5.13 13.44
C TRP A 105 7.52 -3.78 13.38
N LEU A 106 6.19 -3.75 13.54
CA LEU A 106 5.41 -2.52 13.48
C LEU A 106 5.85 -1.55 14.56
N TRP A 107 6.07 -2.03 15.79
CA TRP A 107 6.63 -1.21 16.86
C TRP A 107 7.98 -0.61 16.48
N SER A 108 8.87 -1.38 15.83
CA SER A 108 10.18 -0.85 15.41
C SER A 108 10.04 0.32 14.43
N GLU A 109 9.08 0.25 13.50
CA GLU A 109 8.79 1.32 12.55
C GLU A 109 8.11 2.52 13.20
N VAL A 110 7.10 2.29 14.05
CA VAL A 110 6.45 3.33 14.84
C VAL A 110 7.47 4.07 15.70
N ARG A 111 8.37 3.35 16.37
CA ARG A 111 9.43 3.94 17.19
C ARG A 111 10.39 4.79 16.36
N LYS A 112 10.80 4.34 15.17
CA LYS A 112 11.64 5.14 14.26
C LYS A 112 10.95 6.45 13.90
N GLU A 113 9.68 6.41 13.55
CA GLU A 113 8.90 7.61 13.24
C GLU A 113 8.74 8.53 14.45
N LEU A 114 8.37 7.99 15.62
CA LEU A 114 8.27 8.78 16.84
C LEU A 114 9.60 9.45 17.18
N GLU A 115 10.72 8.74 17.05
CA GLU A 115 12.05 9.29 17.28
C GLU A 115 12.34 10.47 16.34
N LEU A 116 11.95 10.36 15.08
CA LEU A 116 12.09 11.43 14.10
C LEU A 116 11.16 12.61 14.40
N TRP A 117 9.94 12.38 14.91
CA TRP A 117 9.03 13.45 15.31
C TRP A 117 9.46 14.18 16.58
N VAL A 118 10.12 13.49 17.52
CA VAL A 118 10.63 14.11 18.75
C VAL A 118 12.03 14.71 18.57
N THR A 119 12.77 14.34 17.54
CA THR A 119 14.01 15.00 17.14
C THR A 119 13.73 16.10 16.12
N THR A 120 14.51 17.19 16.16
CA THR A 120 14.34 18.29 15.21
C THR A 120 14.99 17.93 13.87
N SER A 121 14.50 16.91 13.18
CA SER A 121 15.02 16.51 11.87
C SER A 121 14.58 17.50 10.79
N ALA A 122 15.37 17.66 9.73
CA ALA A 122 14.97 18.42 8.56
C ALA A 122 13.61 17.88 8.04
N GLY A 123 12.62 18.77 7.92
CA GLY A 123 11.25 18.45 7.48
C GLY A 123 10.20 18.20 8.57
N ARG A 124 10.58 17.83 9.79
CA ARG A 124 9.63 17.63 10.92
C ARG A 124 9.61 18.83 11.87
N ARG A 125 9.58 20.06 11.33
CA ARG A 125 9.65 21.29 12.15
C ARG A 125 8.40 21.50 13.01
N ARG A 126 7.22 21.37 12.40
CA ARG A 126 5.92 21.41 13.09
C ARG A 126 5.59 20.02 13.61
N THR A 127 5.44 19.87 14.93
CA THR A 127 5.01 18.61 15.55
C THR A 127 3.49 18.48 15.43
N PRO A 128 2.96 17.35 14.97
CA PRO A 128 1.51 17.12 14.92
C PRO A 128 0.90 17.02 16.31
N ARG A 129 -0.36 17.41 16.41
CA ARG A 129 -1.18 17.12 17.60
C ARG A 129 -1.74 15.70 17.55
N GLN A 130 -2.05 15.19 16.36
CA GLN A 130 -2.52 13.84 16.17
C GLN A 130 -1.68 13.11 15.12
N LEU A 131 -1.31 11.86 15.42
CA LEU A 131 -0.49 11.03 14.56
C LEU A 131 -1.21 9.70 14.30
N VAL A 132 -1.46 9.39 13.03
CA VAL A 132 -2.16 8.17 12.62
C VAL A 132 -1.20 7.28 11.86
N PHE A 133 -1.01 6.05 12.33
CA PHE A 133 -0.24 5.04 11.62
C PHE A 133 -1.17 4.13 10.82
N ILE A 134 -0.91 3.96 9.53
CA ILE A 134 -1.67 3.08 8.64
C ILE A 134 -0.78 1.91 8.23
N THR A 135 -1.24 0.67 8.39
CA THR A 135 -0.42 -0.52 8.14
C THR A 135 -1.23 -1.73 7.67
N ASN A 136 -0.59 -2.58 6.86
CA ASN A 136 -1.12 -3.88 6.44
C ASN A 136 -0.95 -4.97 7.52
N VAL A 137 -0.33 -4.68 8.66
CA VAL A 137 -0.21 -5.65 9.76
C VAL A 137 -1.55 -5.80 10.48
N ALA A 138 -2.03 -7.03 10.64
CA ALA A 138 -3.18 -7.33 11.49
C ALA A 138 -2.75 -7.41 12.96
N LEU A 139 -3.36 -6.60 13.82
CA LEU A 139 -3.13 -6.66 15.26
C LEU A 139 -4.14 -7.61 15.91
N THR A 140 -3.66 -8.50 16.76
CA THR A 140 -4.54 -9.42 17.48
C THR A 140 -5.32 -8.68 18.57
N PRO A 141 -6.63 -8.95 18.74
CA PRO A 141 -7.51 -8.20 19.64
C PRO A 141 -7.50 -8.74 21.07
N THR A 142 -6.68 -9.75 21.39
CA THR A 142 -6.65 -10.37 22.72
C THR A 142 -6.38 -9.31 23.77
N PRO A 143 -7.25 -9.12 24.78
CA PRO A 143 -7.00 -8.17 25.85
C PRO A 143 -5.65 -8.43 26.53
N GLU A 144 -4.97 -7.35 26.90
CA GLU A 144 -3.69 -7.25 27.62
C GLU A 144 -2.45 -7.78 26.87
N THR A 145 -2.63 -8.78 26.02
CA THR A 145 -1.54 -9.55 25.39
C THR A 145 -1.55 -9.47 23.87
N GLY A 146 -2.64 -8.97 23.28
CA GLY A 146 -2.81 -8.82 21.85
C GLY A 146 -1.89 -7.75 21.26
N GLY A 147 -1.72 -7.80 19.94
CA GLY A 147 -0.85 -6.88 19.21
C GLY A 147 -1.25 -5.41 19.39
N HIS A 148 -2.54 -5.14 19.61
CA HIS A 148 -3.04 -3.79 19.88
C HIS A 148 -2.51 -3.24 21.22
N ASP A 149 -2.78 -3.96 22.31
CA ASP A 149 -2.38 -3.58 23.66
C ASP A 149 -0.85 -3.61 23.82
N TYR A 150 -0.18 -4.54 23.15
CA TYR A 150 1.28 -4.57 23.05
C TYR A 150 1.83 -3.24 22.50
N LEU A 151 1.25 -2.72 21.41
CA LEU A 151 1.74 -1.51 20.78
C LEU A 151 1.45 -0.27 21.63
N LEU A 152 0.24 -0.17 22.19
CA LEU A 152 -0.12 0.91 23.12
C LEU A 152 0.82 0.95 24.33
N ARG A 153 1.07 -0.21 24.95
CA ARG A 153 2.02 -0.33 26.04
C ARG A 153 3.42 0.13 25.64
N LYS A 154 3.90 -0.26 24.44
CA LYS A 154 5.22 0.16 23.95
C LYS A 154 5.33 1.68 23.72
N ILE A 155 4.27 2.32 23.24
CA ILE A 155 4.19 3.77 23.10
C ILE A 155 4.27 4.45 24.47
N THR A 156 3.53 3.93 25.46
CA THR A 156 3.59 4.42 26.85
C THR A 156 4.99 4.25 27.45
N GLU A 157 5.59 3.05 27.34
CA GLU A 157 6.96 2.76 27.80
C GLU A 157 8.00 3.72 27.17
N TYR A 158 7.82 4.10 25.90
CA TYR A 158 8.69 5.08 25.24
C TYR A 158 8.53 6.50 25.83
N GLY A 159 7.31 6.92 26.12
CA GLY A 159 7.04 8.19 26.80
C GLY A 159 7.64 8.24 28.21
N ASP A 160 7.47 7.17 28.97
CA ASP A 160 8.00 7.04 30.33
C ASP A 160 9.53 7.03 30.34
N ALA A 161 10.15 6.35 29.38
CA ALA A 161 11.60 6.34 29.21
C ALA A 161 12.15 7.74 28.90
N LEU A 162 11.40 8.59 28.18
CA LEU A 162 11.78 9.98 27.96
C LEU A 162 11.53 10.86 29.19
N ALA A 163 10.56 10.53 30.04
CA ALA A 163 10.30 11.23 31.30
C ALA A 163 11.39 10.98 32.34
N GLY A 164 11.90 9.75 32.45
CA GLY A 164 12.94 9.36 33.40
C GLY A 164 14.29 10.03 33.17
N SER A 165 14.95 10.49 34.23
CA SER A 165 16.31 11.07 34.19
C SER A 165 17.43 10.08 34.47
N SER A 166 17.11 8.80 34.72
CA SER A 166 18.08 7.78 35.15
C SER A 166 19.19 7.49 34.13
N ARG A 167 19.01 7.87 32.86
CA ARG A 167 19.97 7.65 31.78
C ARG A 167 20.72 8.93 31.34
N ASP A 168 20.56 10.04 32.06
CA ASP A 168 21.25 11.29 31.73
C ASP A 168 22.72 11.22 32.16
N ALA A 169 23.63 11.09 31.21
CA ALA A 169 25.07 11.07 31.48
C ALA A 169 25.63 12.48 31.78
N ASN A 170 24.98 13.54 31.28
CA ASN A 170 25.38 14.93 31.47
C ASN A 170 24.22 15.93 31.23
N THR A 171 24.43 17.21 31.55
CA THR A 171 23.44 18.30 31.39
C THR A 171 22.93 18.44 29.94
N GLN A 172 23.78 18.19 28.95
CA GLN A 172 23.40 18.27 27.54
C GLN A 172 22.45 17.13 27.14
N SER A 173 22.70 15.90 27.61
CA SER A 173 21.83 14.74 27.41
C SER A 173 20.48 14.92 28.10
N ALA A 174 20.46 15.50 29.30
CA ALA A 174 19.24 15.86 30.01
C ALA A 174 18.43 16.92 29.24
N ALA A 175 19.09 17.95 28.70
CA ALA A 175 18.44 18.98 27.89
C ALA A 175 17.87 18.41 26.58
N ALA A 176 18.61 17.54 25.89
CA ALA A 176 18.15 16.87 24.67
C ALA A 176 16.92 16.00 24.94
N ARG A 177 16.94 15.19 26.01
CA ARG A 177 15.80 14.36 26.42
C ARG A 177 14.57 15.20 26.77
N ARG A 178 14.73 16.30 27.54
CA ARG A 178 13.63 17.22 27.87
C ARG A 178 13.01 17.84 26.62
N ARG A 179 13.80 18.20 25.61
CA ARG A 179 13.30 18.69 24.32
C ARG A 179 12.48 17.62 23.58
N LYS A 180 12.95 16.38 23.55
CA LYS A 180 12.19 15.24 22.98
C LYS A 180 10.85 15.05 23.70
N LEU A 181 10.87 15.04 25.03
CA LEU A 181 9.66 14.90 25.85
C LEU A 181 8.67 16.04 25.61
N GLN A 182 9.14 17.29 25.52
CA GLN A 182 8.29 18.43 25.20
C GLN A 182 7.61 18.29 23.84
N ARG A 183 8.31 17.76 22.83
CA ARG A 183 7.72 17.49 21.52
C ARG A 183 6.75 16.33 21.57
N LEU A 184 7.09 15.23 22.24
CA LEU A 184 6.17 14.10 22.41
C LEU A 184 4.86 14.52 23.07
N ARG A 185 4.92 15.37 24.10
CA ARG A 185 3.72 15.91 24.79
C ARG A 185 2.83 16.78 23.90
N LYS A 186 3.33 17.28 22.77
CA LYS A 186 2.50 17.98 21.78
C LYS A 186 1.67 17.02 20.93
N ILE A 187 2.11 15.76 20.81
CA ILE A 187 1.35 14.70 20.16
C ILE A 187 0.35 14.16 21.19
N GLU A 188 -0.87 14.69 21.14
CA GLU A 188 -1.94 14.39 22.08
C GLU A 188 -2.57 13.03 21.80
N LYS A 189 -2.63 12.65 20.52
CA LYS A 189 -3.29 11.42 20.07
C LYS A 189 -2.39 10.65 19.11
N ILE A 190 -2.20 9.37 19.40
CA ILE A 190 -1.63 8.40 18.47
C ILE A 190 -2.73 7.37 18.19
N ARG A 191 -3.06 7.14 16.92
CA ARG A 191 -4.06 6.15 16.48
C ARG A 191 -3.47 5.24 15.41
N LEU A 192 -4.13 4.11 15.20
CA LEU A 192 -3.73 3.10 14.23
C LEU A 192 -4.89 2.64 13.36
N TRP A 193 -4.64 2.63 12.05
CA TRP A 193 -5.39 1.85 11.07
C TRP A 193 -4.58 0.60 10.75
N ASP A 194 -4.88 -0.49 11.46
CA ASP A 194 -4.30 -1.80 11.20
C ASP A 194 -5.04 -2.49 10.03
N ARG A 195 -4.60 -3.69 9.61
CA ARG A 195 -5.25 -4.41 8.50
C ARG A 195 -6.77 -4.48 8.66
N LYS A 196 -7.25 -4.71 9.89
CA LYS A 196 -8.69 -4.89 10.14
C LYS A 196 -9.46 -3.62 9.85
N ILE A 197 -8.98 -2.47 10.33
CA ILE A 197 -9.57 -1.17 9.96
C ILE A 197 -9.47 -0.94 8.46
N VAL A 198 -8.29 -1.13 7.86
CA VAL A 198 -8.09 -0.89 6.43
C VAL A 198 -9.07 -1.74 5.61
N SER A 199 -9.26 -3.00 5.98
CA SER A 199 -10.21 -3.91 5.31
C SER A 199 -11.67 -3.47 5.52
N ALA A 200 -12.03 -3.02 6.72
CA ALA A 200 -13.35 -2.46 7.00
C ALA A 200 -13.62 -1.20 6.17
N LEU A 201 -12.66 -0.28 6.11
CA LEU A 201 -12.74 0.93 5.30
C LEU A 201 -12.85 0.61 3.81
N LEU A 202 -12.14 -0.41 3.30
CA LEU A 202 -12.28 -0.86 1.90
C LEU A 202 -13.65 -1.47 1.60
N ASN A 203 -14.28 -2.10 2.59
CA ASN A 203 -15.66 -2.60 2.44
C ASN A 203 -16.67 -1.45 2.39
N VAL A 204 -16.45 -0.39 3.16
CA VAL A 204 -17.29 0.81 3.16
C VAL A 204 -17.07 1.64 1.89
N HIS A 205 -15.81 1.81 1.46
CA HIS A 205 -15.40 2.62 0.33
C HIS A 205 -15.04 1.74 -0.89
N GLY A 206 -16.03 1.04 -1.43
CA GLY A 206 -15.84 0.14 -2.58
C GLY A 206 -15.25 0.83 -3.83
N ASP A 207 -15.48 2.13 -4.02
CA ASP A 207 -14.87 2.91 -5.10
C ASP A 207 -13.35 3.07 -4.97
N VAL A 208 -12.86 3.16 -3.73
CA VAL A 208 -11.41 3.16 -3.47
C VAL A 208 -10.88 1.79 -3.82
N ARG A 209 -11.46 0.71 -3.30
CA ARG A 209 -11.05 -0.67 -3.62
C ARG A 209 -10.95 -0.89 -5.14
N ARG A 210 -11.99 -0.53 -5.89
CA ARG A 210 -12.05 -0.70 -7.36
C ARG A 210 -11.00 0.12 -8.12
N ALA A 211 -10.43 1.16 -7.53
CA ALA A 211 -9.36 1.95 -8.15
C ALA A 211 -7.99 1.24 -8.11
N PHE A 212 -7.81 0.22 -7.26
CA PHE A 212 -6.57 -0.52 -7.11
C PHE A 212 -6.69 -1.88 -7.78
N LYS A 213 -5.96 -2.09 -8.87
CA LYS A 213 -6.01 -3.34 -9.65
C LYS A 213 -5.68 -4.58 -8.82
N ALA A 214 -4.71 -4.48 -7.90
CA ALA A 214 -4.36 -5.59 -7.01
C ALA A 214 -5.48 -5.95 -6.01
N LEU A 215 -6.41 -5.04 -5.74
CA LEU A 215 -7.55 -5.25 -4.85
C LEU A 215 -8.87 -5.45 -5.60
N MET A 216 -8.87 -5.36 -6.93
CA MET A 216 -10.04 -5.68 -7.73
C MET A 216 -10.36 -7.16 -7.52
N SER A 217 -11.53 -7.41 -6.94
CA SER A 217 -11.99 -8.77 -6.75
C SER A 217 -12.51 -9.33 -8.08
N VAL A 218 -12.49 -10.66 -8.23
CA VAL A 218 -13.12 -11.33 -9.38
C VAL A 218 -14.58 -10.85 -9.53
N PRO A 219 -15.40 -10.77 -8.47
CA PRO A 219 -16.73 -10.14 -8.56
C PRO A 219 -16.76 -8.72 -9.13
N ASP A 220 -15.80 -7.85 -8.79
CA ASP A 220 -15.74 -6.48 -9.33
C ASP A 220 -15.49 -6.51 -10.85
N VAL A 221 -14.53 -7.32 -11.30
CA VAL A 221 -14.22 -7.51 -12.73
C VAL A 221 -15.41 -8.13 -13.48
N LEU A 222 -16.05 -9.14 -12.88
CA LEU A 222 -17.20 -9.82 -13.49
C LEU A 222 -18.41 -8.90 -13.57
N ALA A 223 -18.65 -8.04 -12.57
CA ALA A 223 -19.72 -7.05 -12.61
C ALA A 223 -19.49 -6.02 -13.73
N ASP A 224 -18.26 -5.54 -13.89
CA ASP A 224 -17.90 -4.60 -14.95
C ASP A 224 -17.93 -5.25 -16.35
N LEU A 225 -17.45 -6.49 -16.48
CA LEU A 225 -17.48 -7.23 -17.74
C LEU A 225 -18.91 -7.61 -18.15
N ALA A 226 -19.75 -8.04 -17.21
CA ALA A 226 -21.16 -8.32 -17.49
C ALA A 226 -21.91 -7.06 -17.94
N ALA A 227 -21.52 -5.87 -17.44
CA ALA A 227 -22.07 -4.60 -17.91
C ALA A 227 -21.59 -4.21 -19.33
N LEU A 228 -20.50 -4.80 -19.82
CA LEU A 228 -19.87 -4.48 -21.11
C LEU A 228 -20.07 -5.57 -22.18
N SER A 229 -20.62 -6.73 -21.83
CA SER A 229 -20.69 -7.91 -22.69
C SER A 229 -22.07 -8.57 -22.61
N ASP A 230 -22.82 -8.52 -23.72
CA ASP A 230 -24.01 -9.36 -23.94
C ASP A 230 -23.67 -10.78 -24.42
N THR A 231 -22.40 -11.09 -24.68
CA THR A 231 -21.97 -12.29 -25.40
C THR A 231 -21.51 -13.44 -24.51
N LEU A 232 -21.20 -13.17 -23.24
CA LEU A 232 -20.79 -14.19 -22.28
C LEU A 232 -21.56 -14.04 -20.96
N PRO A 233 -22.39 -15.01 -20.56
CA PRO A 233 -23.07 -14.93 -19.29
C PRO A 233 -22.08 -15.05 -18.12
N THR A 234 -22.32 -14.29 -17.04
CA THR A 234 -21.39 -14.11 -15.92
C THR A 234 -20.91 -15.41 -15.28
N HIS A 235 -21.73 -16.47 -15.32
CA HIS A 235 -21.41 -17.77 -14.73
C HIS A 235 -20.40 -18.60 -15.56
N GLU A 236 -20.17 -18.27 -16.84
CA GLU A 236 -19.20 -18.96 -17.71
C GLU A 236 -17.89 -18.18 -17.88
N LEU A 237 -17.84 -16.94 -17.36
CA LEU A 237 -16.78 -15.98 -17.64
C LEU A 237 -15.44 -16.37 -17.00
N GLU A 238 -15.43 -16.95 -15.81
CA GLU A 238 -14.21 -17.45 -15.16
C GLU A 238 -13.56 -18.57 -16.00
N ASP A 239 -14.33 -19.58 -16.39
CA ASP A 239 -13.84 -20.71 -17.20
C ASP A 239 -13.41 -20.27 -18.59
N GLY A 240 -14.15 -19.34 -19.20
CA GLY A 240 -13.81 -18.75 -20.50
C GLY A 240 -12.47 -18.01 -20.46
N LEU A 241 -12.26 -17.13 -19.48
CA LEU A 241 -11.01 -16.37 -19.31
C LEU A 241 -9.83 -17.29 -19.00
N ARG A 242 -10.01 -18.33 -18.17
CA ARG A 242 -8.97 -19.32 -17.89
C ARG A 242 -8.57 -20.10 -19.14
N ARG A 243 -9.54 -20.56 -19.90
CA ARG A 243 -9.30 -21.30 -21.14
C ARG A 243 -8.57 -20.42 -22.15
N HIS A 244 -8.98 -19.17 -22.29
CA HIS A 244 -8.29 -18.20 -23.14
C HIS A 244 -6.86 -17.94 -22.67
N ALA A 245 -6.63 -17.65 -21.39
CA ALA A 245 -5.30 -17.40 -20.84
C ALA A 245 -4.37 -18.60 -21.01
N ARG A 246 -4.86 -19.82 -20.78
CA ARG A 246 -4.10 -21.06 -20.99
C ARG A 246 -3.73 -21.25 -22.46
N THR A 247 -4.69 -21.09 -23.37
CA THR A 247 -4.45 -21.21 -24.82
C THR A 247 -3.46 -20.15 -25.31
N ALA A 248 -3.62 -18.90 -24.86
CA ALA A 248 -2.74 -17.80 -25.24
C ALA A 248 -1.33 -17.93 -24.64
N LEU A 249 -1.19 -18.47 -23.43
CA LEU A 249 0.12 -18.75 -22.81
C LEU A 249 0.89 -19.81 -23.62
N LEU A 250 0.21 -20.86 -24.09
CA LEU A 250 0.80 -21.92 -24.90
C LEU A 250 1.15 -21.45 -26.32
N ASN A 251 0.32 -20.59 -26.92
CA ASN A 251 0.44 -20.22 -28.33
C ASN A 251 1.24 -18.93 -28.56
N ASP A 252 1.11 -17.92 -27.71
CA ASP A 252 1.75 -16.61 -27.89
C ASP A 252 3.16 -16.54 -27.27
N GLY A 253 3.61 -17.61 -26.60
CA GLY A 253 4.93 -17.70 -25.97
C GLY A 253 6.08 -17.85 -26.96
N LYS A 254 5.78 -18.09 -28.24
CA LYS A 254 6.76 -18.33 -29.30
C LYS A 254 7.07 -17.05 -30.08
N LEU A 255 8.36 -16.80 -30.29
CA LEU A 255 8.88 -15.80 -31.24
C LEU A 255 9.35 -16.51 -32.51
N TYR A 256 9.01 -15.92 -33.64
CA TYR A 256 9.47 -16.38 -34.95
C TYR A 256 10.47 -15.36 -35.48
N PHE A 257 11.73 -15.78 -35.66
CA PHE A 257 12.79 -14.94 -36.21
C PHE A 257 12.84 -15.07 -37.74
N ALA A 258 11.69 -14.97 -38.40
CA ALA A 258 11.59 -15.14 -39.85
C ALA A 258 12.10 -13.92 -40.64
N GLU A 259 12.33 -12.77 -39.98
CA GLU A 259 12.75 -11.52 -40.64
C GLU A 259 14.27 -11.37 -40.85
N ALA A 260 15.10 -12.32 -40.38
CA ALA A 260 16.56 -12.25 -40.48
C ALA A 260 17.18 -13.36 -41.36
N GLY A 261 16.40 -14.02 -42.22
CA GLY A 261 16.92 -14.96 -43.23
C GLY A 261 17.42 -16.32 -42.71
N GLY A 262 17.09 -16.69 -41.48
CA GLY A 262 17.42 -18.00 -40.88
C GLY A 262 16.20 -18.91 -40.69
N ASP A 263 16.46 -20.18 -40.39
CA ASP A 263 15.44 -21.23 -40.20
C ASP A 263 14.27 -20.78 -39.31
N SER A 264 13.05 -21.15 -39.71
CA SER A 264 11.77 -20.85 -39.07
C SER A 264 11.56 -21.48 -37.67
N SER A 265 12.64 -21.78 -36.97
CA SER A 265 12.62 -22.29 -35.60
C SER A 265 12.02 -21.25 -34.66
N SER A 266 10.94 -21.62 -33.97
CA SER A 266 10.33 -20.79 -32.94
C SER A 266 11.11 -20.94 -31.63
N VAL A 267 11.46 -19.84 -30.99
CA VAL A 267 12.07 -19.86 -29.64
C VAL A 267 11.08 -19.30 -28.64
N GLN A 268 11.11 -19.81 -27.40
CA GLN A 268 10.27 -19.26 -26.35
C GLN A 268 10.75 -17.86 -25.95
N VAL A 269 9.83 -16.92 -25.76
CA VAL A 269 10.14 -15.52 -25.37
C VAL A 269 11.01 -15.47 -24.12
N HIS A 270 10.73 -16.33 -23.12
CA HIS A 270 11.45 -16.33 -21.84
C HIS A 270 12.90 -16.83 -21.94
N ASP A 271 13.25 -17.54 -23.00
CA ASP A 271 14.62 -18.03 -23.22
C ASP A 271 15.53 -16.96 -23.84
N VAL A 272 14.95 -15.92 -24.46
CA VAL A 272 15.67 -14.92 -25.27
C VAL A 272 15.46 -13.48 -24.79
N ALA A 273 14.52 -13.24 -23.88
CA ALA A 273 14.26 -11.91 -23.37
C ALA A 273 15.38 -11.48 -22.40
N VAL A 274 15.94 -10.30 -22.67
CA VAL A 274 16.98 -9.68 -21.84
C VAL A 274 16.36 -8.47 -21.15
N ASP A 275 16.49 -8.39 -19.82
CA ASP A 275 16.05 -7.23 -19.07
C ASP A 275 17.00 -6.05 -19.33
N LEU A 276 16.47 -4.98 -19.93
CA LEU A 276 17.28 -3.85 -20.37
C LEU A 276 17.52 -2.88 -19.22
N PRO A 277 18.73 -2.32 -19.08
CA PRO A 277 18.96 -1.22 -18.17
C PRO A 277 18.26 0.05 -18.69
N VAL A 278 17.48 0.68 -17.81
CA VAL A 278 16.89 2.00 -18.00
C VAL A 278 17.76 3.02 -17.28
N LEU A 279 18.18 4.04 -18.04
CA LEU A 279 18.79 5.24 -17.48
C LEU A 279 17.66 6.16 -17.04
N GLY A 280 17.63 6.54 -15.75
CA GLY A 280 16.65 7.51 -15.25
C GLY A 280 16.77 8.86 -15.96
N ALA A 281 15.72 9.67 -15.93
CA ALA A 281 15.74 11.03 -16.49
C ALA A 281 16.89 11.88 -15.91
N ASP A 282 17.24 11.63 -14.64
CA ASP A 282 18.37 12.20 -13.90
C ASP A 282 19.74 11.89 -14.52
N ALA A 283 19.84 10.89 -15.40
CA ALA A 283 21.05 10.53 -16.11
C ALA A 283 21.20 11.28 -17.46
N LEU A 284 20.10 11.83 -17.99
CA LEU A 284 20.07 12.60 -19.24
C LEU A 284 20.05 14.13 -18.99
N GLY A 285 19.74 14.55 -17.76
CA GLY A 285 19.83 15.93 -17.28
C GLY A 285 20.82 16.06 -16.13
N ASN A 286 21.81 16.94 -16.28
CA ASN A 286 22.74 17.32 -15.22
C ASN A 286 22.00 17.97 -14.03
N GLU A 287 21.50 17.19 -13.07
CA GLU A 287 21.19 17.68 -11.72
C GLU A 287 22.48 17.59 -10.89
N PRO A 288 23.14 18.72 -10.56
CA PRO A 288 24.36 18.71 -9.77
C PRO A 288 23.99 18.45 -8.31
N GLY A 289 24.10 17.20 -7.85
CA GLY A 289 23.95 16.92 -6.43
C GLY A 289 23.70 15.48 -5.97
N ASN A 290 23.62 14.47 -6.86
CA ASN A 290 23.47 13.08 -6.39
C ASN A 290 24.85 12.42 -6.18
N PRO A 291 25.30 12.18 -4.92
CA PRO A 291 26.60 11.56 -4.63
C PRO A 291 26.71 10.09 -5.05
N ASP A 292 25.59 9.43 -5.41
CA ASP A 292 25.54 7.99 -5.69
C ASP A 292 25.51 7.64 -7.21
N GLY A 293 25.66 8.62 -8.10
CA GLY A 293 25.64 8.40 -9.56
C GLY A 293 24.23 8.07 -10.12
N PRO A 294 24.10 7.87 -11.45
CA PRO A 294 22.81 7.60 -12.07
C PRO A 294 22.28 6.24 -11.64
N THR A 295 21.11 6.22 -11.01
CA THR A 295 20.41 5.00 -10.58
C THR A 295 20.05 4.17 -11.82
N ARG A 296 20.80 3.08 -12.08
CA ARG A 296 20.44 2.11 -13.12
C ARG A 296 19.30 1.25 -12.59
N ARG A 297 18.11 1.40 -13.17
CA ARG A 297 16.99 0.47 -12.94
C ARG A 297 16.83 -0.45 -14.13
N SER A 298 16.24 -1.62 -13.93
CA SER A 298 15.88 -2.48 -15.06
C SER A 298 14.48 -2.13 -15.59
N LEU A 299 14.22 -2.42 -16.85
CA LEU A 299 12.97 -2.06 -17.49
C LEU A 299 11.79 -2.82 -16.89
N ILE A 300 11.98 -4.10 -16.57
CA ILE A 300 10.94 -4.91 -15.92
C ILE A 300 10.58 -4.29 -14.56
N ASN A 301 11.57 -3.96 -13.73
CA ASN A 301 11.31 -3.35 -12.43
C ASN A 301 10.63 -1.98 -12.55
N LEU A 302 11.01 -1.17 -13.55
CA LEU A 302 10.33 0.10 -13.81
C LEU A 302 8.85 -0.11 -14.18
N VAL A 303 8.55 -1.09 -15.03
CA VAL A 303 7.17 -1.40 -15.42
C VAL A 303 6.36 -1.92 -14.25
N LEU A 304 6.93 -2.79 -13.42
CA LEU A 304 6.27 -3.34 -12.24
C LEU A 304 6.03 -2.26 -11.18
N ASP A 305 7.05 -1.46 -10.84
CA ASP A 305 6.89 -0.31 -9.93
C ASP A 305 5.79 0.64 -10.42
N GLN A 306 5.73 0.90 -11.73
CA GLN A 306 4.69 1.75 -12.32
C GLN A 306 3.31 1.10 -12.29
N ALA A 307 3.23 -0.23 -12.44
CA ALA A 307 1.98 -0.98 -12.38
C ALA A 307 1.41 -1.05 -10.96
N ASP A 308 2.26 -0.93 -9.94
CA ASP A 308 1.87 -0.87 -8.53
C ASP A 308 1.21 0.47 -8.14
N HIS A 309 1.34 1.50 -8.98
CA HIS A 309 0.73 2.82 -8.75
C HIS A 309 -0.70 2.94 -9.28
N VAL A 310 -1.50 3.79 -8.63
CA VAL A 310 -2.85 4.12 -9.11
C VAL A 310 -2.80 4.97 -10.38
N LEU A 311 -3.29 4.42 -11.49
CA LEU A 311 -3.36 5.13 -12.78
C LEU A 311 -4.63 5.99 -12.93
N LYS A 312 -5.54 6.01 -11.94
CA LYS A 312 -6.78 6.80 -11.99
C LYS A 312 -6.46 8.30 -11.82
N PRO A 313 -6.97 9.18 -12.70
CA PRO A 313 -6.84 10.62 -12.53
C PRO A 313 -7.41 11.10 -11.19
N GLY A 314 -6.62 11.87 -10.42
CA GLY A 314 -7.04 12.51 -9.16
C GLY A 314 -6.84 11.69 -7.89
N VAL A 315 -6.30 10.46 -7.97
CA VAL A 315 -6.14 9.57 -6.81
C VAL A 315 -4.68 9.18 -6.54
N GLY A 316 -3.84 9.06 -7.59
CA GLY A 316 -2.45 8.62 -7.43
C GLY A 316 -1.55 9.67 -6.75
N THR A 317 -0.63 9.21 -5.89
CA THR A 317 0.36 10.06 -5.19
C THR A 317 1.63 10.29 -6.00
N SER A 318 1.83 9.52 -7.07
CA SER A 318 2.98 9.68 -7.96
C SER A 318 2.71 10.75 -9.02
N PRO A 319 3.60 11.76 -9.16
CA PRO A 319 3.55 12.71 -10.28
C PRO A 319 4.04 12.08 -11.60
N ALA A 320 4.46 10.81 -11.60
CA ALA A 320 5.00 10.13 -12.78
C ALA A 320 3.97 9.95 -13.90
N PRO A 321 4.40 9.93 -15.17
CA PRO A 321 3.52 9.67 -16.30
C PRO A 321 2.83 8.30 -16.14
N ARG A 322 1.50 8.31 -16.20
CA ARG A 322 0.64 7.12 -15.98
C ARG A 322 0.79 6.04 -17.05
N HIS A 323 1.29 6.43 -18.21
CA HIS A 323 1.43 5.57 -19.37
C HIS A 323 2.92 5.40 -19.68
N LEU A 324 3.34 4.15 -19.82
CA LEU A 324 4.68 3.83 -20.33
C LEU A 324 4.61 3.67 -21.84
N ILE A 325 5.45 4.41 -22.53
CA ILE A 325 5.61 4.31 -23.99
C ILE A 325 6.99 3.71 -24.25
N LEU A 326 7.01 2.53 -24.88
CA LEU A 326 8.24 1.86 -25.31
C LEU A 326 8.52 2.26 -26.76
N THR A 327 9.53 3.10 -26.99
CA THR A 327 9.98 3.54 -28.32
C THR A 327 11.38 3.00 -28.64
N GLY A 328 11.74 2.99 -29.92
CA GLY A 328 13.07 2.58 -30.38
C GLY A 328 13.05 2.04 -31.81
N ASP A 329 14.23 2.06 -32.46
CA ASP A 329 14.40 1.68 -33.86
C ASP A 329 13.95 0.23 -34.19
N PRO A 330 13.65 -0.08 -35.46
CA PRO A 330 13.41 -1.45 -35.92
C PRO A 330 14.54 -2.39 -35.46
N GLY A 331 14.19 -3.60 -35.01
CA GLY A 331 15.16 -4.56 -34.46
C GLY A 331 15.43 -4.44 -32.95
N ASN A 332 15.01 -3.35 -32.30
CA ASN A 332 15.06 -3.27 -30.83
C ASN A 332 13.98 -4.16 -30.18
N PRO A 333 14.26 -4.78 -29.00
CA PRO A 333 13.45 -5.85 -28.40
C PRO A 333 12.11 -5.39 -27.77
N LYS A 334 11.50 -4.31 -28.28
CA LYS A 334 10.22 -3.73 -27.83
C LYS A 334 9.12 -4.78 -27.78
N THR A 335 8.91 -5.49 -28.90
CA THR A 335 7.90 -6.54 -29.01
C THR A 335 8.20 -7.72 -28.07
N THR A 336 9.48 -8.07 -27.92
CA THR A 336 9.93 -9.14 -27.04
C THR A 336 9.60 -8.83 -25.57
N ILE A 337 9.93 -7.62 -25.11
CA ILE A 337 9.65 -7.18 -23.74
C ILE A 337 8.13 -7.10 -23.47
N SER A 338 7.36 -6.49 -24.37
CA SER A 338 5.90 -6.43 -24.22
C SER A 338 5.26 -7.81 -24.16
N ARG A 339 5.74 -8.76 -24.98
CA ARG A 339 5.30 -10.16 -24.94
C ARG A 339 5.70 -10.83 -23.63
N LEU A 340 6.93 -10.66 -23.14
CA LEU A 340 7.38 -11.22 -21.87
C LEU A 340 6.48 -10.76 -20.71
N LEU A 341 6.24 -9.44 -20.61
CA LEU A 341 5.38 -8.86 -19.58
C LEU A 341 3.97 -9.45 -19.65
N THR A 342 3.39 -9.52 -20.85
CA THR A 342 2.05 -10.11 -21.05
C THR A 342 2.00 -11.57 -20.59
N GLN A 343 3.03 -12.37 -20.89
CA GLN A 343 3.09 -13.76 -20.46
C GLN A 343 3.27 -13.90 -18.95
N ALA A 344 4.03 -13.00 -18.31
CA ALA A 344 4.16 -12.98 -16.85
C ALA A 344 2.81 -12.75 -16.16
N TYR A 345 2.00 -11.78 -16.64
CA TYR A 345 0.66 -11.52 -16.12
C TYR A 345 -0.31 -12.70 -16.35
N ARG A 346 -0.28 -13.34 -17.54
CA ARG A 346 -1.09 -14.53 -17.82
C ARG A 346 -0.73 -15.71 -16.91
N ALA A 347 0.57 -15.92 -16.68
CA ALA A 347 1.05 -16.95 -15.77
C ALA A 347 0.62 -16.68 -14.31
N ALA A 348 0.71 -15.42 -13.86
CA ALA A 348 0.24 -15.01 -12.53
C ALA A 348 -1.28 -15.26 -12.36
N LEU A 349 -2.09 -14.85 -13.34
CA LEU A 349 -3.54 -15.09 -13.35
C LEU A 349 -3.88 -16.58 -13.20
N LEU A 350 -3.18 -17.45 -13.93
CA LEU A 350 -3.40 -18.91 -13.87
C LEU A 350 -2.90 -19.54 -12.56
N ARG A 351 -1.83 -19.00 -11.96
CA ARG A 351 -1.30 -19.45 -10.67
C ARG A 351 -2.29 -19.19 -9.53
N ASP A 352 -2.84 -18.00 -9.47
CA ASP A 352 -3.74 -17.61 -8.38
C ASP A 352 -5.09 -18.34 -8.50
N ALA A 353 -5.55 -18.59 -9.73
CA ALA A 353 -6.68 -19.46 -10.05
C ALA A 353 -6.49 -20.92 -9.57
N GLY A 354 -5.27 -21.47 -9.67
CA GLY A 354 -4.96 -22.81 -9.15
C GLY A 354 -4.98 -22.89 -7.62
N THR A 355 -4.58 -21.81 -6.96
CA THR A 355 -4.54 -21.71 -5.50
C THR A 355 -5.96 -21.65 -4.90
N TRP A 356 -6.90 -21.00 -5.58
CA TRP A 356 -8.31 -20.94 -5.16
C TRP A 356 -9.02 -22.31 -5.25
N ALA A 357 -8.79 -23.08 -6.32
CA ALA A 357 -9.43 -24.39 -6.53
C ALA A 357 -9.01 -25.42 -5.47
N LEU A 358 -7.80 -25.30 -4.90
CA LEU A 358 -7.32 -26.17 -3.82
C LEU A 358 -7.94 -25.83 -2.46
N ILE A 359 -8.41 -24.59 -2.27
CA ILE A 359 -9.06 -24.15 -1.02
C ILE A 359 -10.54 -24.55 -1.02
N THR A 360 -11.23 -24.49 -2.17
CA THR A 360 -12.63 -24.94 -2.28
C THR A 360 -12.81 -26.45 -2.42
N ALA A 361 -11.80 -27.19 -2.87
CA ALA A 361 -11.84 -28.66 -2.86
C ALA A 361 -11.63 -29.28 -1.46
N ARG A 362 -11.41 -28.46 -0.41
CA ARG A 362 -11.24 -28.88 0.99
C ARG A 362 -12.34 -28.41 1.94
N SER A 363 -13.37 -27.73 1.44
CA SER A 363 -14.64 -27.48 2.15
C SER A 363 -15.71 -28.43 1.66
#